data_AF-B7FF37-F1
#
_entry.id   AF-B7FF37-F1
#
_cell.length_a   1.000
_cell.length_b   1.000
_cell.length_c   1.000
_cell.angle_alpha   90.00
_cell.angle_beta   90.00
_cell.angle_gamma   90.00
#
_symmetry.space_group_name_H-M   'P 1'
#
loop_
_entity.id
_entity.type
_entity.pdbx_description
1 polymer ?
#
loop_
_entity_poly.entity_id
_entity_poly.type
_entity_poly.pdbx_seq_one_letter_code
_entity_poly.pdbx_strand_id
1 'polypeptide(L)'
;MYLRSKKSRFKLFSFERMIKILLMICGHYVQTDSSNVVSSIHRIFSIVITICLCPYFQFNPFFFHVIESVWYSILSQFTQYGFFFRYCSTIKTFDLLSGFKQIPLYTKRVCFFLLITLLVRLIIVLIHFSAHQTKLKTFCAFLIILSANTGHILMTIMFSILNTRMTLIQKLFANNPIPVNIVGKNQNASHIKRVRKGLICYNNLLDTLKVAEKEIQFTLTVTYLCHVPTIICYVYFVITVIYKSKFSGYNLIPMLDMILACMAVTAPALFAELTKNTVDKIKKILGSQLLRCSDESLRYELEITLEYVIQRPFSFSIWRAVSLDASLPVAMTSLCITYVIVILQLTQLRP
;
A
#
# COMPACT_ATOMS: atom_id res chain seq x y z
N MET A 1 45.31 -18.18 -14.63
CA MET A 1 44.63 -18.54 -13.37
C MET A 1 43.40 -17.63 -13.21
N TYR A 2 42.31 -17.99 -13.87
CA TYR A 2 41.06 -17.22 -13.95
C TYR A 2 40.19 -17.58 -12.74
N LEU A 3 40.09 -16.71 -11.74
CA LEU A 3 39.16 -16.88 -10.63
C LEU A 3 37.74 -16.54 -11.10
N ARG A 4 37.12 -17.58 -11.67
CA ARG A 4 35.70 -17.75 -11.93
C ARG A 4 34.95 -17.58 -10.60
N SER A 5 34.56 -16.33 -10.31
CA SER A 5 33.60 -16.02 -9.25
C SER A 5 32.36 -16.89 -9.44
N LYS A 6 32.17 -17.82 -8.50
CA LYS A 6 30.98 -18.67 -8.38
C LYS A 6 29.76 -17.75 -8.34
N LYS A 7 29.12 -17.59 -9.49
CA LYS A 7 27.74 -17.13 -9.64
C LYS A 7 26.90 -18.01 -8.70
N SER A 8 26.52 -17.43 -7.56
CA SER A 8 25.58 -17.99 -6.61
C SER A 8 24.38 -18.57 -7.38
N ARG A 9 24.28 -19.90 -7.34
CA ARG A 9 23.29 -20.71 -8.05
C ARG A 9 22.00 -20.86 -7.23
N PHE A 10 21.73 -19.89 -6.35
CA PHE A 10 20.44 -19.67 -5.70
C PHE A 10 20.03 -18.22 -5.95
N LYS A 11 19.48 -17.92 -7.13
CA LYS A 11 18.63 -16.73 -7.27
C LYS A 11 17.40 -17.00 -6.42
N LEU A 12 17.47 -16.55 -5.16
CA LEU A 12 16.34 -16.45 -4.24
C LEU A 12 15.11 -16.00 -5.04
N PHE A 13 13.99 -16.70 -4.85
CA PHE A 13 12.71 -16.37 -5.46
C PHE A 13 12.48 -14.85 -5.39
N SER A 14 12.51 -14.15 -6.53
CA SER A 14 12.39 -12.68 -6.51
C SER A 14 11.01 -12.31 -5.99
N PHE A 15 10.93 -11.39 -5.03
CA PHE A 15 9.68 -10.98 -4.38
C PHE A 15 8.54 -10.62 -5.37
N GLU A 16 8.89 -10.04 -6.53
CA GLU A 16 7.94 -9.78 -7.62
C GLU A 16 7.28 -11.06 -8.17
N ARG A 17 8.03 -12.15 -8.30
CA ARG A 17 7.48 -13.46 -8.70
C ARG A 17 6.56 -14.02 -7.62
N MET A 18 6.87 -13.81 -6.34
CA MET A 18 6.00 -14.22 -5.24
C MET A 18 4.66 -13.47 -5.28
N ILE A 19 4.67 -12.15 -5.53
CA ILE A 19 3.44 -11.37 -5.73
C ILE A 19 2.67 -11.87 -6.96
N LYS A 20 3.34 -12.11 -8.10
CA LYS A 20 2.67 -12.64 -9.30
C LYS A 20 1.98 -13.97 -9.02
N ILE A 21 2.68 -14.90 -8.35
CA ILE A 21 2.10 -16.20 -7.98
C ILE A 21 0.93 -16.04 -7.01
N LEU A 22 1.06 -15.16 -6.00
CA LEU A 22 -0.03 -14.88 -5.07
C LEU A 22 -1.28 -14.37 -5.80
N LEU A 23 -1.12 -13.42 -6.73
CA LEU A 23 -2.21 -12.90 -7.56
C LEU A 23 -2.84 -14.02 -8.40
N MET A 24 -2.02 -14.86 -9.05
CA MET A 24 -2.53 -15.99 -9.84
C MET A 24 -3.32 -16.99 -9.00
N ILE A 25 -2.84 -17.34 -7.80
CA ILE A 25 -3.54 -18.23 -6.87
C ILE A 25 -4.87 -17.62 -6.43
N CYS A 26 -4.94 -16.29 -6.28
CA CYS A 26 -6.16 -15.57 -5.93
C CYS A 26 -7.17 -15.45 -7.08
N GLY A 27 -6.88 -16.01 -8.26
CA GLY A 27 -7.74 -15.91 -9.43
C GLY A 27 -7.60 -14.59 -10.18
N HIS A 28 -6.55 -13.81 -9.94
CA HIS A 28 -6.29 -12.57 -10.68
C HIS A 28 -5.53 -12.82 -11.98
N TYR A 29 -5.90 -12.11 -13.04
CA TYR A 29 -5.15 -12.13 -14.28
C TYR A 29 -3.92 -11.22 -14.18
N VAL A 30 -2.74 -11.81 -14.45
CA VAL A 30 -1.46 -11.11 -14.49
C VAL A 30 -0.76 -11.44 -15.80
N GLN A 31 -0.26 -10.43 -16.49
CA GLN A 31 0.47 -10.63 -17.73
C GLN A 31 1.76 -11.44 -17.48
N THR A 32 1.91 -12.53 -18.23
CA THR A 32 3.11 -13.36 -18.27
C THR A 32 3.75 -13.25 -19.64
N ASP A 33 5.07 -13.44 -19.72
CA ASP A 33 5.83 -13.44 -20.98
C ASP A 33 5.57 -14.73 -21.82
N SER A 34 4.46 -15.43 -21.56
CA SER A 34 4.11 -16.70 -22.17
C SER A 34 3.33 -16.50 -23.48
N SER A 35 3.06 -17.60 -24.20
CA SER A 35 2.31 -17.53 -25.46
C SER A 35 0.90 -16.97 -25.26
N ASN A 36 0.36 -16.33 -26.31
CA ASN A 36 -0.98 -15.74 -26.30
C ASN A 36 -2.07 -16.73 -25.87
N VAL A 37 -1.89 -18.02 -26.14
CA VAL A 37 -2.81 -19.10 -25.75
C VAL A 37 -2.85 -19.27 -24.23
N VAL A 38 -1.69 -19.30 -23.56
CA VAL A 38 -1.60 -19.44 -22.10
C VAL A 38 -2.22 -18.22 -21.39
N SER A 39 -2.00 -17.02 -21.94
CA SER A 39 -2.62 -15.79 -21.46
C SER A 39 -4.15 -15.84 -21.55
N SER A 40 -4.71 -16.29 -22.68
CA SER A 40 -6.16 -16.44 -22.86
C SER A 40 -6.76 -17.48 -21.91
N ILE A 41 -6.09 -18.62 -21.69
CA ILE A 41 -6.53 -19.64 -20.73
C ILE A 41 -6.58 -19.05 -19.31
N HIS A 42 -5.56 -18.29 -18.90
CA HIS A 42 -5.53 -17.66 -17.57
C HIS A 42 -6.67 -16.65 -17.40
N ARG A 43 -6.99 -15.85 -18.44
CA ARG A 43 -8.13 -14.92 -18.39
C ARG A 43 -9.45 -15.65 -18.16
N ILE A 44 -9.70 -16.72 -18.92
CA ILE A 44 -10.91 -17.53 -18.77
C ILE A 44 -10.95 -18.14 -17.36
N PHE A 45 -9.83 -18.69 -16.87
CA PHE A 45 -9.72 -19.24 -15.53
C PHE A 45 -10.06 -18.22 -14.43
N SER A 46 -9.52 -17.00 -14.52
CA SER A 46 -9.83 -15.94 -13.56
C SER A 46 -11.32 -15.58 -13.53
N ILE A 47 -11.98 -15.49 -14.69
CA ILE A 47 -13.41 -15.18 -14.78
C ILE A 47 -14.25 -16.33 -14.21
N VAL A 48 -13.91 -17.58 -14.58
CA VAL A 48 -14.62 -18.78 -14.11
C VAL A 48 -14.52 -18.91 -12.59
N ILE A 49 -13.33 -18.71 -12.00
CA ILE A 49 -13.17 -18.75 -10.55
C ILE A 49 -14.05 -17.71 -9.87
N THR A 50 -14.04 -16.46 -10.34
CA THR A 50 -14.84 -15.39 -9.72
C THR A 50 -16.34 -15.70 -9.82
N ILE A 51 -16.82 -16.23 -10.95
CA ILE A 51 -18.22 -16.63 -11.13
C ILE A 51 -18.58 -17.83 -10.24
N CYS A 52 -17.73 -18.85 -10.16
CA CYS A 52 -17.98 -20.03 -9.34
C CYS A 52 -17.98 -19.73 -7.83
N LEU A 53 -17.21 -18.73 -7.39
CA LEU A 53 -17.10 -18.35 -5.97
C LEU A 53 -18.25 -17.45 -5.49
N CYS A 54 -18.87 -16.67 -6.38
CA CYS A 54 -19.88 -15.66 -6.04
C CYS A 54 -21.18 -16.22 -5.39
N PRO A 55 -21.77 -17.34 -5.84
CA PRO A 55 -23.02 -17.88 -5.30
C PRO A 55 -22.94 -18.33 -3.84
N TYR A 56 -21.74 -18.62 -3.33
CA TYR A 56 -21.56 -19.21 -2.00
C TYR A 56 -21.78 -18.22 -0.84
N PHE A 57 -21.99 -16.92 -1.10
CA PHE A 57 -21.92 -15.88 -0.07
C PHE A 57 -23.02 -14.81 -0.13
N GLN A 58 -24.17 -15.08 -0.76
CA GLN A 58 -25.26 -14.09 -0.89
C GLN A 58 -25.86 -13.57 0.44
N PHE A 59 -25.52 -14.13 1.62
CA PHE A 59 -26.13 -13.76 2.91
C PHE A 59 -25.18 -13.82 4.15
N ASN A 60 -23.98 -13.24 4.08
CA ASN A 60 -23.00 -13.28 5.19
C ASN A 60 -22.21 -11.95 5.29
N PRO A 61 -21.60 -11.56 6.44
CA PRO A 61 -20.59 -10.48 6.55
C PRO A 61 -19.51 -10.48 5.46
N PHE A 62 -19.28 -11.63 4.81
CA PHE A 62 -18.37 -11.78 3.67
C PHE A 62 -18.88 -11.16 2.35
N PHE A 63 -20.13 -10.65 2.29
CA PHE A 63 -20.71 -10.05 1.08
C PHE A 63 -19.86 -8.91 0.52
N PHE A 64 -19.36 -8.03 1.38
CA PHE A 64 -18.49 -6.92 0.96
C PHE A 64 -17.13 -7.41 0.44
N HIS A 65 -16.60 -8.51 0.99
CA HIS A 65 -15.39 -9.14 0.46
C HIS A 65 -15.63 -9.78 -0.92
N VAL A 66 -16.85 -10.26 -1.22
CA VAL A 66 -17.20 -10.74 -2.57
C VAL A 66 -17.21 -9.59 -3.56
N ILE A 67 -17.89 -8.47 -3.23
CA ILE A 67 -17.91 -7.28 -4.09
C ILE A 67 -16.47 -6.84 -4.41
N GLU A 68 -15.63 -6.76 -3.38
CA GLU A 68 -14.24 -6.38 -3.52
C GLU A 68 -13.43 -7.37 -4.38
N SER A 69 -13.57 -8.66 -4.16
CA SER A 69 -12.90 -9.70 -4.95
C SER A 69 -13.33 -9.67 -6.42
N VAL A 70 -14.62 -9.48 -6.69
CA VAL A 70 -15.16 -9.33 -8.05
C VAL A 70 -14.58 -8.08 -8.69
N TRP A 71 -14.53 -6.96 -7.97
CA TRP A 71 -13.92 -5.73 -8.47
C TRP A 71 -12.45 -5.92 -8.83
N TYR A 72 -11.64 -6.53 -7.96
CA TYR A 72 -10.24 -6.81 -8.28
C TYR A 72 -10.08 -7.76 -9.45
N SER A 73 -10.96 -8.75 -9.58
CA SER A 73 -10.99 -9.64 -10.74
C SER A 73 -11.23 -8.85 -12.03
N ILE A 74 -12.21 -7.93 -12.04
CA ILE A 74 -12.50 -7.04 -13.17
C ILE A 74 -11.31 -6.13 -13.46
N LEU A 75 -10.76 -5.46 -12.45
CA LEU A 75 -9.60 -4.60 -12.59
C LEU A 75 -8.39 -5.36 -13.14
N SER A 76 -8.21 -6.62 -12.75
CA SER A 76 -7.16 -7.50 -13.25
C SER A 76 -7.30 -7.77 -14.75
N GLN A 77 -8.51 -7.90 -15.28
CA GLN A 77 -8.71 -8.09 -16.72
C GLN A 77 -8.29 -6.87 -17.53
N PHE A 78 -8.68 -5.68 -17.06
CA PHE A 78 -8.40 -4.42 -17.77
C PHE A 78 -6.94 -3.99 -17.64
N THR A 79 -6.41 -4.01 -16.42
CA THR A 79 -5.09 -3.45 -16.12
C THR A 79 -3.97 -4.48 -16.16
N GLN A 80 -4.31 -5.78 -16.06
CA GLN A 80 -3.36 -6.90 -15.96
C GLN A 80 -2.40 -6.77 -14.77
N TYR A 81 -2.81 -6.01 -13.74
CA TYR A 81 -1.94 -5.48 -12.68
C TYR A 81 -0.68 -4.77 -13.18
N GLY A 82 -0.68 -4.34 -14.44
CA GLY A 82 0.43 -3.68 -15.09
C GLY A 82 0.76 -2.33 -14.48
N PHE A 83 -0.18 -1.67 -13.78
CA PHE A 83 0.07 -0.42 -13.07
C PHE A 83 1.06 -0.61 -11.91
N PHE A 84 0.91 -1.68 -11.11
CA PHE A 84 1.79 -1.98 -9.99
C PHE A 84 3.20 -2.33 -10.48
N PHE A 85 3.32 -3.23 -11.45
CA PHE A 85 4.62 -3.64 -11.98
C PHE A 85 5.31 -2.51 -12.77
N ARG A 86 4.56 -1.68 -13.52
CA ARG A 86 5.11 -0.46 -14.12
C ARG A 86 5.62 0.49 -13.05
N TYR A 87 4.84 0.77 -12.01
CA TYR A 87 5.27 1.61 -10.90
C TYR A 87 6.57 1.11 -10.27
N CYS A 88 6.66 -0.18 -9.94
CA CYS A 88 7.89 -0.79 -9.43
C CYS A 88 9.08 -0.67 -10.40
N SER A 89 8.85 -0.89 -11.71
CA SER A 89 9.88 -0.74 -12.74
C SER A 89 10.35 0.71 -12.91
N THR A 90 9.43 1.66 -12.90
CA THR A 90 9.73 3.09 -12.97
C THR A 90 10.52 3.53 -11.74
N ILE A 91 10.18 3.03 -10.54
CA ILE A 91 10.97 3.29 -9.32
C ILE A 91 12.38 2.70 -9.40
N LYS A 92 12.56 1.49 -9.94
CA LYS A 92 13.91 0.94 -10.16
C LYS A 92 14.72 1.82 -11.12
N THR A 93 14.08 2.31 -12.18
CA THR A 93 14.71 3.21 -13.16
C THR A 93 15.04 4.55 -12.52
N PHE A 94 14.13 5.09 -11.71
CA PHE A 94 14.35 6.27 -10.89
C PHE A 94 15.55 6.11 -9.95
N ASP A 95 15.65 4.99 -9.23
CA ASP A 95 16.76 4.73 -8.31
C ASP A 95 18.11 4.70 -9.05
N LEU A 96 18.15 4.11 -10.25
CA LEU A 96 19.32 4.10 -11.11
C LEU A 96 19.71 5.52 -11.56
N LEU A 97 18.76 6.32 -12.04
CA LEU A 97 18.99 7.69 -12.50
C LEU A 97 19.38 8.64 -11.36
N SER A 98 18.76 8.49 -10.19
CA SER A 98 19.08 9.27 -8.98
C SER A 98 20.42 8.87 -8.35
N GLY A 99 20.99 7.72 -8.73
CA GLY A 99 22.24 7.19 -8.19
C GLY A 99 22.08 6.53 -6.81
N PHE A 100 20.86 6.13 -6.47
CA PHE A 100 20.54 5.37 -5.27
C PHE A 100 20.92 3.89 -5.46
N LYS A 101 22.21 3.57 -5.30
CA LYS A 101 22.71 2.20 -5.51
C LYS A 101 22.25 1.24 -4.40
N GLN A 102 21.78 0.06 -4.82
CA GLN A 102 21.48 -1.11 -3.97
C GLN A 102 20.38 -0.94 -2.90
N ILE A 103 19.41 -0.04 -3.12
CA ILE A 103 18.29 0.09 -2.19
C ILE A 103 17.27 -1.00 -2.47
N PRO A 104 16.91 -1.85 -1.49
CA PRO A 104 15.85 -2.82 -1.70
C PRO A 104 14.56 -2.08 -2.04
N LEU A 105 13.85 -2.56 -3.06
CA LEU A 105 12.57 -1.99 -3.46
C LEU A 105 11.57 -2.06 -2.29
N TYR A 106 11.59 -3.17 -1.57
CA TYR A 106 10.72 -3.44 -0.43
C TYR A 106 11.50 -3.31 0.87
N THR A 107 10.95 -2.56 1.83
CA THR A 107 11.57 -2.47 3.16
C THR A 107 11.32 -3.77 3.94
N LYS A 108 12.27 -4.16 4.80
CA LYS A 108 12.12 -5.34 5.67
C LYS A 108 10.82 -5.29 6.50
N ARG A 109 10.41 -4.08 6.91
CA ARG A 109 9.17 -3.84 7.66
C ARG A 109 7.92 -4.21 6.87
N VAL A 110 7.85 -3.82 5.59
CA VAL A 110 6.73 -4.19 4.71
C VAL A 110 6.72 -5.69 4.45
N CYS A 111 7.86 -6.30 4.14
CA CYS A 111 7.92 -7.74 3.94
C CYS A 111 7.46 -8.52 5.17
N PHE A 112 7.86 -8.06 6.36
CA PHE A 112 7.45 -8.64 7.63
C PHE A 112 5.95 -8.48 7.89
N PHE A 113 5.39 -7.29 7.65
CA PHE A 113 3.95 -7.03 7.74
C PHE A 113 3.16 -7.97 6.83
N LEU A 114 3.57 -8.11 5.57
CA LEU A 114 2.92 -9.01 4.61
C LEU A 114 3.00 -10.47 5.02
N LEU A 115 4.16 -10.90 5.53
CA LEU A 115 4.34 -12.25 6.03
C LEU A 115 3.39 -12.53 7.19
N ILE A 116 3.28 -11.60 8.16
CA ILE A 116 2.33 -11.71 9.27
C ILE A 116 0.90 -11.77 8.75
N THR A 117 0.49 -10.88 7.86
CA THR A 117 -0.88 -10.88 7.30
C THR A 117 -1.20 -12.23 6.66
N LEU A 118 -0.28 -12.79 5.85
CA LEU A 118 -0.48 -14.09 5.21
C LEU A 118 -0.51 -15.24 6.23
N LEU A 119 0.36 -15.23 7.25
CA LEU A 119 0.39 -16.25 8.30
C LEU A 119 -0.87 -16.23 9.16
N VAL A 120 -1.32 -15.05 9.60
CA VAL A 120 -2.56 -14.92 10.38
C VAL A 120 -3.76 -15.42 9.56
N ARG A 121 -3.83 -15.07 8.27
CA ARG A 121 -4.88 -15.59 7.39
C ARG A 121 -4.81 -17.11 7.26
N LEU A 122 -3.62 -17.69 7.08
CA LEU A 122 -3.45 -19.15 7.03
C LEU A 122 -3.93 -19.82 8.32
N ILE A 123 -3.62 -19.25 9.49
CA ILE A 123 -4.08 -19.78 10.79
C ILE A 123 -5.60 -19.74 10.88
N ILE A 124 -6.23 -18.62 10.51
CA ILE A 124 -7.70 -18.47 10.51
C ILE A 124 -8.36 -19.55 9.64
N VAL A 125 -7.79 -19.84 8.47
CA VAL A 125 -8.29 -20.88 7.56
C VAL A 125 -8.17 -22.26 8.16
N LEU A 126 -7.02 -22.59 8.76
CA LEU A 126 -6.80 -23.89 9.38
C LEU A 126 -7.80 -24.14 10.52
N ILE A 127 -8.13 -23.10 11.30
CA ILE A 127 -9.14 -23.17 12.36
C ILE A 127 -10.55 -23.35 11.77
N HIS A 128 -10.93 -22.60 10.74
CA HIS A 128 -12.24 -22.80 10.09
C HIS A 128 -12.36 -24.16 9.38
N PHE A 129 -11.27 -24.67 8.82
CA PHE A 129 -11.23 -25.96 8.15
C PHE A 129 -11.39 -27.13 9.13
N SER A 130 -10.90 -26.99 10.36
CA SER A 130 -11.10 -28.00 11.41
C SER A 130 -12.49 -27.91 12.05
N ALA A 131 -13.11 -26.72 12.10
CA ALA A 131 -14.40 -26.50 12.76
C ALA A 131 -15.63 -26.81 11.88
N HIS A 132 -15.57 -26.63 10.56
CA HIS A 132 -16.74 -26.78 9.68
C HIS A 132 -16.79 -28.11 8.91
N GLN A 133 -17.98 -28.72 8.83
CA GLN A 133 -18.21 -29.93 8.04
C GLN A 133 -18.08 -29.71 6.52
N THR A 134 -18.30 -28.49 6.02
CA THR A 134 -18.26 -28.17 4.57
C THR A 134 -16.93 -27.56 4.14
N LYS A 135 -15.89 -28.40 4.07
CA LYS A 135 -14.50 -28.04 3.70
C LYS A 135 -14.36 -27.23 2.40
N LEU A 136 -15.22 -27.48 1.41
CA LEU A 136 -15.19 -26.76 0.14
C LEU A 136 -15.62 -25.29 0.30
N LYS A 137 -16.69 -25.03 1.07
CA LYS A 137 -17.21 -23.67 1.29
C LYS A 137 -16.20 -22.80 2.05
N THR A 138 -15.54 -23.36 3.06
CA THR A 138 -14.50 -22.66 3.82
C THR A 138 -13.27 -22.34 2.97
N PHE A 139 -12.86 -23.28 2.10
CA PHE A 139 -11.78 -23.04 1.16
C PHE A 139 -12.12 -21.94 0.14
N CYS A 140 -13.34 -21.94 -0.39
CA CYS A 140 -13.83 -20.88 -1.28
C CYS A 140 -13.87 -19.50 -0.57
N ALA A 141 -14.33 -19.45 0.68
CA ALA A 141 -14.31 -18.22 1.50
C ALA A 141 -12.90 -17.65 1.62
N PHE A 142 -11.93 -18.53 1.88
CA PHE A 142 -10.54 -18.14 2.02
C PHE A 142 -10.00 -17.51 0.73
N LEU A 143 -10.24 -18.12 -0.43
CA LEU A 143 -9.76 -17.57 -1.70
C LEU A 143 -10.33 -16.18 -1.98
N ILE A 144 -11.61 -15.94 -1.68
CA ILE A 144 -12.23 -14.62 -1.83
C ILE A 144 -11.59 -13.60 -0.88
N ILE A 145 -11.43 -13.95 0.40
CA ILE A 145 -10.83 -13.05 1.40
C ILE A 145 -9.36 -12.76 1.04
N LEU A 146 -8.60 -13.78 0.62
CA LEU A 146 -7.22 -13.62 0.18
C LEU A 146 -7.14 -12.72 -1.05
N SER A 147 -8.01 -12.94 -2.03
CA SER A 147 -8.16 -12.09 -3.22
C SER A 147 -8.43 -10.63 -2.85
N ALA A 148 -9.40 -10.36 -1.98
CA ALA A 148 -9.68 -9.03 -1.47
C ALA A 148 -8.45 -8.40 -0.81
N ASN A 149 -7.72 -9.15 0.03
CA ASN A 149 -6.53 -8.64 0.71
C ASN A 149 -5.39 -8.27 -0.25
N THR A 150 -5.29 -8.89 -1.43
CA THR A 150 -4.21 -8.59 -2.38
C THR A 150 -4.20 -7.13 -2.83
N GLY A 151 -5.37 -6.53 -3.05
CA GLY A 151 -5.48 -5.11 -3.43
C GLY A 151 -4.84 -4.18 -2.40
N HIS A 152 -5.17 -4.34 -1.12
CA HIS A 152 -4.60 -3.52 -0.05
C HIS A 152 -3.11 -3.73 0.14
N ILE A 153 -2.67 -4.99 0.02
CA ILE A 153 -1.25 -5.34 0.08
C ILE A 153 -0.48 -4.55 -0.97
N LEU A 154 -0.97 -4.52 -2.22
CA LEU A 154 -0.33 -3.79 -3.30
C LEU A 154 -0.31 -2.28 -3.04
N MET A 155 -1.42 -1.69 -2.59
CA MET A 155 -1.48 -0.26 -2.26
C MET A 155 -0.53 0.11 -1.12
N THR A 156 -0.51 -0.69 -0.05
CA THR A 156 0.39 -0.50 1.09
C THR A 156 1.86 -0.56 0.65
N ILE A 157 2.20 -1.51 -0.22
CA ILE A 157 3.54 -1.60 -0.81
C ILE A 157 3.88 -0.32 -1.60
N MET A 158 2.98 0.16 -2.47
CA MET A 158 3.24 1.34 -3.31
C MET A 158 3.50 2.60 -2.48
N PHE A 159 2.67 2.87 -1.47
CA PHE A 159 2.85 4.01 -0.57
C PHE A 159 4.08 3.84 0.33
N SER A 160 4.43 2.62 0.73
CA SER A 160 5.67 2.39 1.49
C SER A 160 6.94 2.61 0.65
N ILE A 161 6.93 2.20 -0.62
CA ILE A 161 8.01 2.50 -1.58
C ILE A 161 8.16 4.02 -1.69
N LEU A 162 7.06 4.74 -1.90
CA LEU A 162 7.04 6.20 -2.01
C LEU A 162 7.66 6.85 -0.77
N ASN A 163 7.19 6.49 0.42
CA ASN A 163 7.69 7.03 1.68
C ASN A 163 9.20 6.78 1.86
N THR A 164 9.65 5.58 1.50
CA THR A 164 11.08 5.21 1.57
C THR A 164 11.91 6.11 0.66
N ARG A 165 11.48 6.33 -0.59
CA ARG A 165 12.18 7.19 -1.55
C ARG A 165 12.13 8.66 -1.14
N MET A 166 11.01 9.12 -0.60
CA MET A 166 10.89 10.48 -0.06
C MET A 166 11.85 10.71 1.11
N THR A 167 12.02 9.71 1.99
CA THR A 167 12.97 9.76 3.12
C THR A 167 14.43 9.85 2.63
N LEU A 168 14.76 9.20 1.50
CA LEU A 168 16.09 9.31 0.90
C LEU A 168 16.34 10.71 0.34
N ILE A 169 15.34 11.29 -0.33
CA ILE A 169 15.41 12.67 -0.83
C ILE A 169 15.58 13.63 0.35
N GLN A 170 14.85 13.43 1.45
CA GLN A 170 15.04 14.19 2.68
C GLN A 170 16.49 14.11 3.18
N LYS A 171 17.08 12.90 3.21
CA LYS A 171 18.48 12.72 3.58
C LYS A 171 19.46 13.37 2.60
N LEU A 172 19.14 13.40 1.30
CA LEU A 172 19.96 14.11 0.31
C LEU A 172 20.05 15.61 0.61
N PHE A 173 18.93 16.23 0.97
CA PHE A 173 18.92 17.64 1.38
C PHE A 173 19.62 17.86 2.71
N ALA A 174 19.38 16.99 3.71
CA ALA A 174 20.01 17.09 5.03
C ALA A 174 21.55 16.97 4.97
N ASN A 175 22.05 16.07 4.12
CA ASN A 175 23.49 15.78 4.00
C ASN A 175 24.24 16.77 3.09
N ASN A 176 23.63 17.90 2.74
CA ASN A 176 24.30 18.97 2.01
C ASN A 176 24.74 20.06 3.01
N PRO A 177 25.95 19.96 3.61
CA PRO A 177 26.41 20.97 4.56
C PRO A 177 26.57 22.30 3.83
N ILE A 178 25.95 23.35 4.35
CA ILE A 178 26.11 24.70 3.80
C ILE A 178 27.25 25.36 4.56
N PRO A 179 28.37 25.68 3.88
CA PRO A 179 29.46 26.39 4.52
C PRO A 179 29.02 27.82 4.89
N VAL A 180 29.25 28.21 6.15
CA VAL A 180 28.90 29.54 6.68
C VAL A 180 29.91 30.61 6.22
N ASN A 181 31.12 30.20 5.82
CA ASN A 181 32.18 31.05 5.28
C ASN A 181 32.85 30.31 4.10
N ILE A 182 32.71 30.80 2.86
CA ILE A 182 33.27 30.13 1.68
C ILE A 182 34.52 30.86 1.20
N VAL A 183 35.67 30.20 1.32
CA VAL A 183 36.97 30.67 0.80
C VAL A 183 37.22 30.14 -0.64
N GLY A 184 36.28 29.42 -1.28
CA GLY A 184 36.52 28.83 -2.61
C GLY A 184 35.28 28.66 -3.52
N LYS A 185 35.31 29.31 -4.70
CA LYS A 185 34.25 29.30 -5.74
C LYS A 185 33.79 27.89 -6.19
N ASN A 186 34.67 26.88 -6.18
CA ASN A 186 34.36 25.54 -6.69
C ASN A 186 33.44 24.70 -5.77
N GLN A 187 33.42 24.98 -4.46
CA GLN A 187 32.58 24.22 -3.53
C GLN A 187 31.09 24.56 -3.74
N ASN A 188 30.76 25.83 -3.99
CA ASN A 188 29.38 26.30 -4.19
C ASN A 188 28.70 25.66 -5.39
N ALA A 189 29.40 25.55 -6.52
CA ALA A 189 28.88 24.88 -7.72
C ALA A 189 28.48 23.42 -7.44
N SER A 190 29.23 22.72 -6.59
CA SER A 190 28.92 21.34 -6.21
C SER A 190 27.67 21.24 -5.31
N HIS A 191 27.48 22.20 -4.39
CA HIS A 191 26.31 22.28 -3.51
C HIS A 191 25.05 22.63 -4.30
N ILE A 192 25.13 23.60 -5.21
CA ILE A 192 24.04 23.96 -6.13
C ILE A 192 23.60 22.75 -6.95
N LYS A 193 24.57 22.01 -7.53
CA LYS A 193 24.27 20.79 -8.30
C LYS A 193 23.56 19.73 -7.47
N ARG A 194 23.88 19.59 -6.17
CA ARG A 194 23.20 18.66 -5.26
C ARG A 194 21.77 19.09 -4.95
N VAL A 195 21.54 20.38 -4.69
CA VAL A 195 20.20 20.95 -4.46
C VAL A 195 19.31 20.70 -5.68
N ARG A 196 19.78 21.08 -6.88
CA ARG A 196 19.08 20.83 -8.15
C ARG A 196 18.79 19.34 -8.38
N LYS A 197 19.77 18.48 -8.10
CA LYS A 197 19.58 17.02 -8.20
C LYS A 197 18.48 16.54 -7.23
N GLY A 198 18.47 17.02 -6.00
CA GLY A 198 17.44 16.71 -5.01
C GLY A 198 16.04 17.12 -5.48
N LEU A 199 15.92 18.31 -6.06
CA LEU A 199 14.68 18.83 -6.63
C LEU A 199 14.18 17.99 -7.81
N ILE A 200 15.07 17.63 -8.75
CA ILE A 200 14.74 16.75 -9.88
C ILE A 200 14.26 15.39 -9.37
N CYS A 201 14.93 14.83 -8.35
CA CYS A 201 14.50 13.56 -7.74
C CYS A 201 13.11 13.68 -7.09
N TYR A 202 12.85 14.79 -6.41
CA TYR A 202 11.54 15.09 -5.82
C TYR A 202 10.44 15.14 -6.89
N ASN A 203 10.66 15.91 -7.95
CA ASN A 203 9.71 16.05 -9.05
C ASN A 203 9.40 14.70 -9.71
N ASN A 204 10.44 13.96 -10.11
CA ASN A 204 10.30 12.70 -10.82
C ASN A 204 9.62 11.62 -9.98
N LEU A 205 9.85 11.60 -8.66
CA LEU A 205 9.19 10.68 -7.75
C LEU A 205 7.68 10.94 -7.68
N LEU A 206 7.27 12.22 -7.59
CA LEU A 206 5.86 12.59 -7.59
C LEU A 206 5.19 12.32 -8.95
N ASP A 207 5.89 12.55 -10.06
CA ASP A 207 5.39 12.23 -11.39
C ASP A 207 5.20 10.71 -11.58
N THR A 208 6.08 9.89 -11.00
CA THR A 208 5.94 8.42 -11.02
C THR A 208 4.64 7.95 -10.34
N LEU A 209 4.24 8.60 -9.24
CA LEU A 209 2.97 8.30 -8.58
C LEU A 209 1.77 8.72 -9.43
N LYS A 210 1.83 9.91 -10.05
CA LYS A 210 0.75 10.43 -10.92
C LYS A 210 0.40 9.47 -12.07
N VAL A 211 1.39 8.78 -12.63
CA VAL A 211 1.16 7.80 -13.72
C VAL A 211 0.26 6.64 -13.29
N ALA A 212 0.29 6.24 -12.01
CA ALA A 212 -0.54 5.17 -11.46
C ALA A 212 -1.74 5.69 -10.64
N GLU A 213 -1.95 7.00 -10.59
CA GLU A 213 -2.89 7.65 -9.68
C GLU A 213 -4.33 7.20 -9.90
N LYS A 214 -4.76 7.08 -11.16
CA LYS A 214 -6.13 6.69 -11.51
C LYS A 214 -6.47 5.30 -10.95
N GLU A 215 -5.61 4.31 -11.19
CA GLU A 215 -5.80 2.93 -10.74
C GLU A 215 -5.72 2.83 -9.21
N ILE A 216 -4.81 3.59 -8.57
CA ILE A 216 -4.74 3.69 -7.11
C ILE A 216 -6.03 4.29 -6.55
N GLN A 217 -6.55 5.38 -7.12
CA GLN A 217 -7.79 6.02 -6.67
C GLN A 217 -8.98 5.06 -6.73
N PHE A 218 -9.18 4.37 -7.87
CA PHE A 218 -10.25 3.37 -8.00
C PHE A 218 -10.12 2.23 -7.01
N THR A 219 -8.91 1.67 -6.85
CA THR A 219 -8.65 0.56 -5.92
C THR A 219 -8.93 0.97 -4.48
N LEU A 220 -8.38 2.10 -4.03
CA LEU A 220 -8.60 2.59 -2.68
C LEU A 220 -10.08 2.90 -2.42
N THR A 221 -10.79 3.49 -3.38
CA THR A 221 -12.21 3.81 -3.20
C THR A 221 -13.03 2.55 -2.91
N VAL A 222 -12.85 1.49 -3.72
CA VAL A 222 -13.57 0.23 -3.50
C VAL A 222 -13.15 -0.43 -2.19
N THR A 223 -11.85 -0.41 -1.86
CA THR A 223 -11.33 -0.84 -0.56
C THR A 223 -12.10 -0.16 0.58
N TYR A 224 -12.12 1.17 0.63
CA TYR A 224 -12.73 1.89 1.75
C TYR A 224 -14.24 1.68 1.81
N LEU A 225 -14.94 1.70 0.67
CA LEU A 225 -16.39 1.46 0.61
C LEU A 225 -16.79 0.05 1.08
N CYS A 226 -15.96 -0.97 0.83
CA CYS A 226 -16.24 -2.34 1.26
C CYS A 226 -15.79 -2.62 2.70
N HIS A 227 -14.65 -2.08 3.13
CA HIS A 227 -14.10 -2.36 4.47
C HIS A 227 -14.84 -1.66 5.59
N VAL A 228 -15.40 -0.46 5.36
CA VAL A 228 -16.12 0.27 6.41
C VAL A 228 -17.35 -0.50 6.91
N PRO A 229 -18.28 -0.95 6.05
CA PRO A 229 -19.39 -1.81 6.46
C PRO A 229 -18.91 -3.12 7.08
N THR A 230 -17.84 -3.71 6.54
CA THR A 230 -17.25 -4.96 7.04
C THR A 230 -16.78 -4.81 8.49
N ILE A 231 -16.05 -3.72 8.80
CA ILE A 231 -15.60 -3.42 10.16
C ILE A 231 -16.80 -3.21 11.09
N ILE A 232 -17.82 -2.47 10.66
CA ILE A 232 -19.06 -2.28 11.44
C ILE A 232 -19.70 -3.63 11.79
N CYS A 233 -19.82 -4.53 10.81
CA CYS A 233 -20.36 -5.88 11.02
C CYS A 233 -19.52 -6.69 12.02
N TYR A 234 -18.19 -6.66 11.90
CA TYR A 234 -17.31 -7.36 12.83
C TYR A 234 -17.39 -6.78 14.26
N VAL A 235 -17.41 -5.45 14.41
CA VAL A 235 -17.54 -4.81 15.72
C VAL A 235 -18.87 -5.19 16.38
N TYR A 236 -19.98 -5.13 15.63
CA TYR A 236 -21.28 -5.56 16.13
C TYR A 236 -21.29 -7.05 16.55
N PHE A 237 -20.68 -7.92 15.74
CA PHE A 237 -20.55 -9.34 16.06
C PHE A 237 -19.76 -9.55 17.36
N VAL A 238 -18.60 -8.90 17.50
CA VAL A 238 -17.75 -8.97 18.70
C VAL A 238 -18.50 -8.50 19.95
N ILE A 239 -19.22 -7.37 19.87
CA ILE A 239 -20.02 -6.86 21.00
C ILE A 239 -21.11 -7.85 21.40
N THR A 240 -21.84 -8.40 20.42
CA THR A 240 -22.92 -9.35 20.65
C THR A 240 -22.39 -10.63 21.32
N VAL A 241 -21.22 -11.11 20.88
CA VAL A 241 -20.57 -12.29 21.45
C VAL A 241 -20.12 -12.07 22.89
N ILE A 242 -19.52 -10.91 23.18
CA ILE A 242 -19.09 -10.55 24.54
C ILE A 242 -20.29 -10.45 25.49
N TYR A 243 -21.42 -9.90 25.01
CA TYR A 243 -22.60 -9.68 25.84
C TYR A 243 -23.48 -10.93 26.02
N LYS A 244 -23.66 -11.74 24.96
CA LYS A 244 -24.63 -12.85 24.93
C LYS A 244 -24.04 -14.25 25.15
N SER A 245 -22.74 -14.46 24.92
CA SER A 245 -22.14 -15.81 24.95
C SER A 245 -21.01 -15.93 25.97
N LYS A 246 -20.81 -17.13 26.53
CA LYS A 246 -19.56 -17.44 27.23
C LYS A 246 -18.42 -17.41 26.22
N PHE A 247 -17.39 -16.61 26.50
CA PHE A 247 -16.23 -16.43 25.64
C PHE A 247 -15.59 -17.79 25.29
N SER A 248 -15.67 -18.19 24.01
CA SER A 248 -15.04 -19.39 23.46
C SER A 248 -13.83 -18.99 22.62
N GLY A 249 -12.83 -19.87 22.50
CA GLY A 249 -11.67 -19.65 21.63
C GLY A 249 -12.03 -19.39 20.16
N TYR A 250 -13.18 -19.87 19.69
CA TYR A 250 -13.70 -19.60 18.34
C TYR A 250 -14.01 -18.10 18.10
N ASN A 251 -14.33 -17.36 19.17
CA ASN A 251 -14.64 -15.93 19.10
C ASN A 251 -13.39 -15.06 18.82
N LEU A 252 -12.18 -15.61 18.94
CA LEU A 252 -10.94 -14.91 18.61
C LEU A 252 -10.81 -14.66 17.10
N ILE A 253 -11.42 -15.51 16.26
CA ILE A 253 -11.31 -15.41 14.80
C ILE A 253 -11.87 -14.07 14.26
N PRO A 254 -13.14 -13.70 14.54
CA PRO A 254 -13.69 -12.43 14.08
C PRO A 254 -12.97 -11.21 14.67
N MET A 255 -12.38 -11.32 15.88
CA MET A 255 -11.52 -10.26 16.43
C MET A 255 -10.24 -10.09 15.61
N LEU A 256 -9.60 -11.19 15.19
CA LEU A 256 -8.43 -11.14 14.31
C LEU A 256 -8.78 -10.58 12.93
N ASP A 257 -9.92 -10.97 12.37
CA ASP A 257 -10.41 -10.44 11.08
C ASP A 257 -10.68 -8.93 11.14
N MET A 258 -11.27 -8.46 12.24
CA MET A 258 -11.47 -7.03 12.50
C MET A 258 -10.13 -6.28 12.54
N ILE A 259 -9.13 -6.80 13.27
CA ILE A 259 -7.80 -6.18 13.36
C ILE A 259 -7.15 -6.11 11.97
N LEU A 260 -7.24 -7.19 11.18
CA LEU A 260 -6.70 -7.21 9.82
C LEU A 260 -7.40 -6.21 8.90
N ALA A 261 -8.73 -6.09 8.97
CA ALA A 261 -9.51 -5.11 8.20
C ALA A 261 -9.12 -3.67 8.58
N CYS A 262 -9.00 -3.37 9.87
CA CYS A 262 -8.51 -2.07 10.35
C CYS A 262 -7.09 -1.78 9.83
N MET A 263 -6.18 -2.77 9.87
CA MET A 263 -4.83 -2.60 9.33
C MET A 263 -4.82 -2.35 7.81
N ALA A 264 -5.70 -2.99 7.05
CA ALA A 264 -5.81 -2.81 5.60
C ALA A 264 -6.21 -1.38 5.22
N VAL A 265 -7.12 -0.78 5.98
CA VAL A 265 -7.62 0.60 5.81
C VAL A 265 -6.58 1.64 6.26
N THR A 266 -5.90 1.36 7.38
CA THR A 266 -4.99 2.33 8.02
C THR A 266 -3.58 2.33 7.44
N ALA A 267 -3.04 1.19 7.00
CA ALA A 267 -1.65 1.10 6.52
C ALA A 267 -1.32 2.05 5.35
N PRO A 268 -2.08 2.11 4.24
CA PRO A 268 -1.79 3.05 3.16
C PRO A 268 -1.92 4.52 3.61
N ALA A 269 -2.90 4.84 4.46
CA ALA A 269 -3.09 6.18 5.02
C ALA A 269 -1.91 6.60 5.92
N LEU A 270 -1.40 5.69 6.75
CA LEU A 270 -0.22 5.93 7.58
C LEU A 270 1.03 6.20 6.74
N PHE A 271 1.26 5.43 5.67
CA PHE A 271 2.41 5.68 4.79
C PHE A 271 2.29 6.99 4.00
N ALA A 272 1.07 7.38 3.60
CA ALA A 272 0.83 8.68 3.00
C ALA A 272 1.11 9.82 3.99
N GLU A 273 0.64 9.70 5.24
CA GLU A 273 0.92 10.68 6.30
C GLU A 273 2.42 10.77 6.62
N LEU A 274 3.13 9.64 6.69
CA LEU A 274 4.57 9.63 6.87
C LEU A 274 5.30 10.32 5.70
N THR A 275 4.80 10.17 4.47
CA THR A 275 5.34 10.85 3.30
C THR A 275 5.13 12.36 3.41
N LYS A 276 3.93 12.81 3.79
CA LYS A 276 3.59 14.22 4.02
C LYS A 276 4.50 14.86 5.08
N ASN A 277 4.65 14.19 6.23
CA ASN A 277 5.56 14.60 7.29
C ASN A 277 7.03 14.66 6.83
N THR A 278 7.44 13.78 5.92
CA THR A 278 8.79 13.79 5.34
C THR A 278 8.98 15.00 4.43
N VAL A 279 7.97 15.38 3.64
CA VAL A 279 7.99 16.61 2.84
C VAL A 279 8.06 17.86 3.72
N ASP A 280 7.34 17.90 4.84
CA ASP A 280 7.45 19.05 5.76
C ASP A 280 8.81 19.13 6.44
N LYS A 281 9.46 17.99 6.72
CA LYS A 281 10.87 17.98 7.14
C LYS A 281 11.81 18.51 6.06
N ILE A 282 11.58 18.21 4.77
CA ILE A 282 12.35 18.77 3.66
C ILE A 282 12.22 20.30 3.66
N LYS A 283 11.00 20.84 3.78
CA LYS A 283 10.77 22.29 3.87
C LYS A 283 11.54 22.92 5.03
N LYS A 284 11.48 22.30 6.23
CA LYS A 284 12.23 22.78 7.41
C LYS A 284 13.74 22.76 7.21
N ILE A 285 14.27 21.69 6.60
CA ILE A 285 15.70 21.58 6.29
C ILE A 285 16.11 22.69 5.33
N LEU A 286 15.42 22.83 4.20
CA LEU A 286 15.70 23.86 3.19
C LEU A 286 15.60 25.28 3.77
N GLY A 287 14.57 25.57 4.57
CA GLY A 287 14.42 26.85 5.24
C GLY A 287 15.54 27.14 6.24
N SER A 288 15.95 26.15 7.04
CA SER A 288 17.08 26.31 7.97
C SER A 288 18.42 26.52 7.25
N GLN A 289 18.55 25.88 6.09
CA GLN A 289 19.70 25.98 5.20
C GLN A 289 19.78 27.36 4.53
N LEU A 290 18.64 27.88 4.07
CA LEU A 290 18.52 29.21 3.48
C LEU A 290 18.94 30.32 4.46
N LEU A 291 18.52 30.23 5.73
CA LEU A 291 18.88 31.20 6.77
C LEU A 291 20.38 31.22 7.11
N ARG A 292 21.08 30.09 6.91
CA ARG A 292 22.50 29.94 7.22
C ARG A 292 23.41 30.21 6.03
N CYS A 293 22.86 30.30 4.82
CA CYS A 293 23.62 30.45 3.59
C CYS A 293 24.08 31.91 3.43
N SER A 294 25.39 32.12 3.33
CA SER A 294 26.01 33.42 3.05
C SER A 294 26.24 33.66 1.56
N ASP A 295 26.29 32.62 0.73
CA ASP A 295 26.46 32.74 -0.72
C ASP A 295 25.13 32.98 -1.44
N GLU A 296 25.08 34.04 -2.25
CA GLU A 296 23.86 34.48 -2.96
C GLU A 296 23.40 33.47 -4.01
N SER A 297 24.33 32.83 -4.73
CA SER A 297 23.98 31.88 -5.80
C SER A 297 23.38 30.58 -5.26
N LEU A 298 23.91 30.08 -4.14
CA LEU A 298 23.35 28.93 -3.44
C LEU A 298 22.04 29.28 -2.74
N ARG A 299 21.93 30.49 -2.18
CA ARG A 299 20.72 31.01 -1.55
C ARG A 299 19.57 31.07 -2.56
N TYR A 300 19.79 31.62 -3.75
CA TYR A 300 18.82 31.66 -4.83
C TYR A 300 18.30 30.27 -5.21
N GLU A 301 19.19 29.28 -5.33
CA GLU A 301 18.81 27.90 -5.68
C GLU A 301 18.03 27.18 -4.56
N LEU A 302 18.37 27.45 -3.30
CA LEU A 302 17.62 26.94 -2.15
C LEU A 302 16.23 27.57 -2.08
N GLU A 303 16.11 28.86 -2.39
CA GLU A 303 14.83 29.57 -2.43
C GLU A 303 13.90 29.00 -3.51
N ILE A 304 14.38 28.85 -4.75
CA ILE A 304 13.63 28.19 -5.83
C ILE A 304 13.19 26.78 -5.41
N THR A 305 14.11 26.02 -4.82
CA THR A 305 13.83 24.64 -4.42
C THR A 305 12.78 24.58 -3.31
N LEU A 306 12.88 25.46 -2.32
CA LEU A 306 11.92 25.55 -1.23
C LEU A 306 10.55 26.00 -1.75
N GLU A 307 10.52 27.03 -2.58
CA GLU A 307 9.30 27.54 -3.21
C GLU A 307 8.62 26.43 -4.02
N TYR A 308 9.37 25.69 -4.84
CA TYR A 308 8.84 24.56 -5.59
C TYR A 308 8.20 23.49 -4.69
N VAL A 309 8.87 23.11 -3.59
CA VAL A 309 8.34 22.11 -2.65
C VAL A 309 7.11 22.62 -1.89
N ILE A 310 7.02 23.93 -1.65
CA ILE A 310 5.83 24.58 -1.07
C ILE A 310 4.67 24.59 -2.06
N GLN A 311 4.92 24.94 -3.33
CA GLN A 311 3.90 25.00 -4.38
C GLN A 311 3.39 23.61 -4.78
N ARG A 312 4.25 22.59 -4.74
CA ARG A 312 3.91 21.21 -5.12
C ARG A 312 4.15 20.23 -3.95
N PRO A 313 3.39 20.32 -2.84
CA PRO A 313 3.53 19.38 -1.73
C PRO A 313 2.99 18.00 -2.13
N PHE A 314 3.48 16.96 -1.46
CA PHE A 314 2.84 15.65 -1.56
C PHE A 314 1.44 15.74 -0.93
N SER A 315 0.42 15.52 -1.76
CA SER A 315 -0.96 15.38 -1.34
C SER A 315 -1.58 14.28 -2.20
N PHE A 316 -2.27 13.34 -1.55
CA PHE A 316 -3.02 12.30 -2.24
C PHE A 316 -4.43 12.33 -1.68
N SER A 317 -5.41 12.61 -2.54
CA SER A 317 -6.82 12.67 -2.17
C SER A 317 -7.62 11.74 -3.06
N ILE A 318 -8.39 10.87 -2.43
CA ILE A 318 -9.30 9.94 -3.10
C ILE A 318 -10.45 10.76 -3.69
N TRP A 319 -10.55 10.78 -5.03
CA TRP A 319 -11.54 11.57 -5.79
C TRP A 319 -11.61 13.06 -5.41
N ARG A 320 -10.50 13.64 -4.94
CA ARG A 320 -10.44 15.02 -4.39
C ARG A 320 -11.37 15.30 -3.20
N ALA A 321 -12.09 14.30 -2.69
CA ALA A 321 -13.05 14.46 -1.60
C ALA A 321 -12.44 14.07 -0.24
N VAL A 322 -11.63 13.00 -0.21
CA VAL A 322 -11.10 12.43 1.02
C VAL A 322 -9.58 12.42 0.96
N SER A 323 -8.91 13.16 1.85
CA SER A 323 -7.45 13.12 1.94
C SER A 323 -6.99 11.77 2.50
N LEU A 324 -5.98 11.17 1.86
CA LEU A 324 -5.34 9.96 2.36
C LEU A 324 -4.26 10.37 3.38
N ASP A 325 -4.70 10.65 4.61
CA ASP A 325 -3.84 11.03 5.73
C ASP A 325 -4.34 10.40 7.04
N ALA A 326 -3.73 10.76 8.18
CA ALA A 326 -4.13 10.22 9.48
C ALA A 326 -5.57 10.60 9.90
N SER A 327 -6.21 11.60 9.27
CA SER A 327 -7.60 11.93 9.55
C SER A 327 -8.57 10.86 9.04
N LEU A 328 -8.19 10.12 7.99
CA LEU A 328 -9.06 9.11 7.39
C LEU A 328 -9.34 7.93 8.34
N PRO A 329 -8.34 7.25 8.95
CA PRO A 329 -8.59 6.25 9.99
C PRO A 329 -9.45 6.75 11.16
N VAL A 330 -9.25 8.01 11.57
CA VAL A 330 -10.00 8.63 12.67
C VAL A 330 -11.47 8.81 12.29
N ALA A 331 -11.73 9.35 11.09
CA ALA A 331 -13.07 9.49 10.54
C ALA A 331 -13.77 8.14 10.34
N MET A 332 -13.03 7.10 9.92
CA MET A 332 -13.60 5.75 9.80
C MET A 332 -13.94 5.17 11.16
N THR A 333 -13.10 5.39 12.17
CA THR A 333 -13.37 4.95 13.54
C THR A 333 -14.60 5.64 14.12
N SER A 334 -14.75 6.96 13.91
CA SER A 334 -15.92 7.69 14.38
C SER A 334 -17.21 7.20 13.69
N LEU A 335 -17.20 7.02 12.37
CA LEU A 335 -18.32 6.42 11.66
C LEU A 335 -18.65 5.01 12.18
N CYS A 336 -17.64 4.17 12.40
CA CYS A 336 -17.85 2.83 12.93
C CYS A 336 -18.54 2.87 14.31
N ILE A 337 -18.06 3.74 15.22
CA ILE A 337 -18.66 3.91 16.55
C ILE A 337 -20.12 4.38 16.42
N THR A 338 -20.39 5.41 15.63
CA THR A 338 -21.74 5.95 15.45
C THR A 338 -22.71 4.89 14.91
N TYR A 339 -22.33 4.17 13.85
CA TYR A 339 -23.19 3.14 13.26
C TYR A 339 -23.38 1.95 14.19
N VAL A 340 -22.36 1.52 14.93
CA VAL A 340 -22.49 0.45 15.92
C VAL A 340 -23.47 0.85 17.03
N ILE A 341 -23.39 2.08 17.55
CA ILE A 341 -24.34 2.59 18.55
C ILE A 341 -25.76 2.57 17.99
N VAL A 342 -25.97 3.07 16.76
CA VAL A 342 -27.28 3.08 16.11
C VAL A 342 -27.83 1.65 15.95
N ILE A 343 -27.00 0.69 15.50
CA ILE A 343 -27.41 -0.71 15.35
C ILE A 343 -27.78 -1.31 16.72
N LEU A 344 -26.99 -1.04 17.76
CA LEU A 344 -27.29 -1.53 19.12
C LEU A 344 -28.61 -0.96 19.64
N GLN A 345 -28.85 0.34 19.46
CA GLN A 345 -30.11 0.98 19.84
C GLN A 345 -31.30 0.35 19.09
N LEU A 346 -31.22 0.24 17.76
CA LEU A 346 -32.27 -0.34 16.94
C LEU A 346 -32.55 -1.82 17.26
N THR A 347 -31.52 -2.58 17.64
CA THR A 347 -31.67 -4.00 18.00
C THR A 347 -32.18 -4.20 19.42
N GLN A 348 -31.88 -3.29 20.36
CA GLN A 348 -32.49 -3.26 21.70
C GLN A 348 -33.94 -2.71 21.69
N LEU A 349 -34.31 -1.94 20.68
CA LEU A 349 -35.65 -1.40 20.46
C LEU A 349 -36.64 -2.38 19.79
N ARG A 350 -36.22 -3.62 19.48
CA ARG A 350 -37.13 -4.68 19.04
C ARG A 350 -37.62 -5.48 20.25
N PRO A 351 -38.92 -5.42 20.60
CA PRO A 351 -39.51 -6.25 21.66
C PRO A 351 -39.47 -7.75 21.31
#